data_AF-A0A3D9PXU0-F1
#
_entry.id   AF-A0A3D9PXU0-F1
#
_cell.length_a   1.000
_cell.length_b   1.000
_cell.length_c   1.000
_cell.angle_alpha   90.00
_cell.angle_beta   90.00
_cell.angle_gamma   90.00
#
_symmetry.space_group_name_H-M   'P 1'
#
loop_
_entity.id
_entity.type
_entity.pdbx_description
1 polymer ?
#
loop_
_entity_poly.entity_id
_entity_poly.type
_entity_poly.pdbx_seq_one_letter_code
_entity_poly.pdbx_strand_id
1 'polypeptide(L)'
;MEDLKQKADRFVKKHYGDRAQNLVSLASGDWSRAYAFLLDGRDRIIRFGAYRSDFEKDQAMGHFTMASLPIPKVIEIGETDSEFFAVSERVPGDTHLDQLNESEML
;
A
#
# COMPACT_ATOMS: atom_id res chain seq x y z
N MET A 1 -8.62 6.54 22.61
CA MET A 1 -8.09 5.58 21.62
C MET A 1 -7.72 6.43 20.41
N GLU A 2 -6.44 6.44 20.00
CA GLU A 2 -6.02 7.26 18.84
C GLU A 2 -6.56 6.62 17.56
N ASP A 3 -7.09 7.46 16.67
CA ASP A 3 -7.58 7.01 15.37
C ASP A 3 -6.43 6.46 14.51
N LEU A 4 -6.64 5.29 13.92
CA LEU A 4 -5.61 4.57 13.14
C LEU A 4 -5.17 5.37 11.91
N LYS A 5 -6.06 6.18 11.32
CA LYS A 5 -5.69 7.11 10.24
C LYS A 5 -4.83 8.25 10.75
N GLN A 6 -5.12 8.84 11.90
CA GLN A 6 -4.27 9.87 12.52
C GLN A 6 -2.87 9.34 12.84
N LYS A 7 -2.76 8.12 13.36
CA LYS A 7 -1.47 7.48 13.62
C LYS A 7 -0.68 7.26 12.32
N ALA A 8 -1.34 6.78 11.26
CA ALA A 8 -0.72 6.62 9.95
C ALA A 8 -0.25 7.96 9.36
N ASP A 9 -1.07 9.01 9.43
CA ASP A 9 -0.72 10.37 8.96
C ASP A 9 0.49 10.92 9.70
N ARG A 10 0.52 10.77 11.04
CA ARG A 10 1.66 11.17 11.87
C ARG A 10 2.93 10.41 11.50
N PHE A 11 2.84 9.10 11.30
CA PHE A 11 3.98 8.28 10.89
C PHE A 11 4.51 8.74 9.52
N VAL A 12 3.64 8.84 8.52
CA VAL A 12 4.01 9.22 7.15
C VAL A 12 4.67 10.61 7.13
N LYS A 13 4.11 11.58 7.85
CA LYS A 13 4.70 12.93 7.97
C LYS A 13 6.05 12.92 8.68
N LYS A 14 6.18 12.16 9.77
CA LYS A 14 7.46 12.05 10.49
C LYS A 14 8.55 11.39 9.63
N HIS A 15 8.17 10.36 8.86
CA HIS A 15 9.11 9.53 8.11
C HIS A 15 9.53 10.16 6.78
N TYR A 16 8.61 10.80 6.07
CA TYR A 16 8.86 11.37 4.74
C TYR A 16 8.87 12.91 4.70
N GLY A 17 8.40 13.60 5.74
CA GLY A 17 8.29 15.06 5.76
C GLY A 17 7.41 15.58 4.61
N ASP A 18 7.81 16.71 4.02
CA ASP A 18 7.08 17.40 2.94
C ASP A 18 7.02 16.62 1.62
N ARG A 19 7.81 15.54 1.50
CA ARG A 19 7.76 14.64 0.34
C ARG A 19 6.45 13.87 0.27
N ALA A 20 5.78 13.67 1.41
CA ALA A 20 4.53 12.95 1.49
C ALA A 20 3.32 13.88 1.57
N GLN A 21 2.30 13.63 0.74
CA GLN A 21 1.09 14.48 0.67
C GLN A 21 -0.17 13.63 0.51
N ASN A 22 -1.31 14.17 0.97
CA ASN A 22 -2.65 13.66 0.70
C ASN A 22 -2.87 12.17 1.09
N LEU A 23 -2.64 11.82 2.36
CA LEU A 23 -2.91 10.47 2.85
C LEU A 23 -4.42 10.18 2.94
N VAL A 24 -4.88 9.23 2.13
CA VAL A 24 -6.29 8.80 2.02
C VAL A 24 -6.41 7.32 2.37
N SER A 25 -7.41 6.97 3.17
CA SER A 25 -7.70 5.57 3.51
C SER A 25 -8.27 4.84 2.30
N LEU A 26 -7.79 3.63 2.02
CA LEU A 26 -8.32 2.79 0.95
C LEU A 26 -9.10 1.60 1.49
N ALA A 27 -8.44 0.81 2.33
CA ALA A 27 -8.99 -0.43 2.84
C ALA A 27 -8.39 -0.77 4.21
N SER A 28 -9.11 -1.55 4.99
CA SER A 28 -8.66 -2.11 6.25
C SER A 28 -9.22 -3.52 6.36
N GLY A 29 -8.37 -4.48 6.67
CA GLY A 29 -8.76 -5.87 6.94
C GLY A 29 -7.87 -6.48 8.00
N ASP A 30 -8.07 -7.77 8.28
CA ASP A 30 -7.41 -8.46 9.40
C ASP A 30 -5.88 -8.50 9.28
N TRP A 31 -5.35 -8.51 8.05
CA TRP A 31 -3.91 -8.58 7.81
C TRP A 31 -3.23 -7.21 7.73
N SER A 32 -3.90 -6.19 7.19
CA SER A 32 -3.30 -4.89 7.02
C SER A 32 -4.31 -3.76 6.81
N ARG A 33 -3.83 -2.55 7.04
CA ARG A 33 -4.49 -1.30 6.68
C ARG A 33 -3.74 -0.64 5.54
N ALA A 34 -4.45 -0.14 4.55
CA ALA A 34 -3.87 0.44 3.33
C ALA A 34 -4.31 1.90 3.14
N TYR A 35 -3.35 2.73 2.77
CA TYR A 35 -3.54 4.14 2.48
C TYR A 35 -2.88 4.52 1.15
N ALA A 36 -3.53 5.37 0.37
CA ALA A 36 -2.92 6.05 -0.77
C ALA A 36 -2.28 7.36 -0.31
N PHE A 37 -1.16 7.72 -0.90
CA PHE A 37 -0.54 9.04 -0.74
C PHE A 37 0.37 9.36 -1.91
N LEU A 38 0.74 10.63 -2.04
CA LEU A 38 1.81 11.05 -2.93
C LEU A 38 3.13 11.00 -2.18
N LEU A 39 4.16 10.40 -2.79
CA LEU A 39 5.55 10.47 -2.35
C LEU A 39 6.40 10.99 -3.50
N ASP A 40 7.06 12.15 -3.31
CA ASP A 40 7.82 12.83 -4.36
C ASP A 40 7.00 13.05 -5.64
N GLY A 41 5.72 13.41 -5.47
CA GLY A 41 4.79 13.65 -6.58
C GLY A 41 4.30 12.39 -7.31
N ARG A 42 4.58 11.19 -6.81
CA ARG A 42 4.11 9.93 -7.40
C ARG A 42 3.13 9.21 -6.48
N ASP A 43 2.09 8.62 -7.05
CA ASP A 43 1.12 7.83 -6.29
C ASP A 43 1.75 6.57 -5.70
N ARG A 44 1.54 6.38 -4.41
CA ARG A 44 2.03 5.24 -3.63
C ARG A 44 0.94 4.68 -2.76
N ILE A 45 1.11 3.41 -2.41
CA ILE A 45 0.36 2.75 -1.37
C ILE A 45 1.29 2.52 -0.20
N ILE A 46 0.88 2.90 1.01
CA ILE A 46 1.50 2.43 2.24
C ILE A 46 0.55 1.46 2.94
N ARG A 47 1.08 0.31 3.33
CA ARG A 47 0.37 -0.68 4.16
C ARG A 47 1.03 -0.80 5.52
N PHE A 48 0.21 -1.04 6.53
CA PHE A 48 0.63 -1.31 7.90
C PHE A 48 0.07 -2.64 8.36
N GLY A 49 0.89 -3.48 8.99
CA GLY A 49 0.50 -4.83 9.40
C GLY A 49 1.46 -5.47 10.41
N ALA A 50 1.01 -6.58 11.01
CA ALA A 50 1.71 -7.22 12.12
C ALA A 50 2.95 -8.05 11.71
N TYR A 51 3.04 -8.47 10.45
CA TYR A 51 4.06 -9.42 10.01
C TYR A 51 4.91 -8.87 8.86
N ARG A 52 6.19 -8.65 9.12
CA ARG A 52 7.16 -8.21 8.10
C ARG A 52 7.24 -9.17 6.92
N SER A 53 7.17 -10.47 7.18
CA SER A 53 7.31 -11.52 6.18
C SER A 53 6.23 -11.49 5.10
N ASP A 54 5.06 -10.92 5.38
CA ASP A 54 4.02 -10.73 4.37
C ASP A 54 4.46 -9.69 3.33
N PHE A 55 5.10 -8.60 3.77
CA PHE A 55 5.63 -7.58 2.87
C PHE A 55 6.88 -8.01 2.11
N GLU A 56 7.72 -8.86 2.71
CA GLU A 56 8.90 -9.42 2.03
C GLU A 56 8.50 -10.33 0.87
N LYS A 57 7.42 -11.12 1.03
CA LYS A 57 6.85 -11.91 -0.06
C LYS A 57 6.38 -11.01 -1.20
N ASP A 58 5.66 -9.93 -0.91
CA ASP A 58 5.22 -8.98 -1.92
C ASP A 58 6.40 -8.33 -2.65
N GLN A 59 7.47 -7.98 -1.93
CA GLN A 59 8.69 -7.45 -2.53
C GLN A 59 9.37 -8.47 -3.45
N ALA A 60 9.46 -9.74 -3.03
CA ALA A 60 9.97 -10.82 -3.87
C ALA A 60 9.12 -10.96 -5.15
N MET A 61 7.80 -10.96 -5.02
CA MET A 61 6.87 -11.09 -6.15
C MET A 61 6.97 -9.92 -7.15
N GLY A 62 7.32 -8.72 -6.70
CA GLY A 62 7.53 -7.56 -7.57
C GLY A 62 8.59 -7.76 -8.66
N HIS A 63 9.50 -8.73 -8.51
CA HIS A 63 10.50 -9.09 -9.53
C HIS A 63 9.89 -9.82 -10.74
N PHE A 64 8.71 -10.41 -10.59
CA PHE A 64 8.02 -11.15 -11.65
C PHE A 64 7.01 -10.29 -12.44
N THR A 65 7.02 -8.98 -12.21
CA THR A 65 6.10 -8.05 -12.90
C THR A 65 6.34 -8.06 -14.42
N MET A 66 5.26 -8.18 -15.18
CA MET A 66 5.27 -8.14 -16.64
C MET A 66 3.96 -7.52 -17.16
N ALA A 67 3.91 -7.15 -18.44
CA ALA A 67 2.76 -6.43 -19.01
C ALA A 67 1.43 -7.17 -18.82
N SER A 68 1.42 -8.50 -18.90
CA SER A 68 0.24 -9.35 -18.70
C SER A 68 -0.04 -9.71 -17.24
N LEU A 69 0.87 -9.38 -16.32
CA LEU A 69 0.73 -9.65 -14.89
C LEU A 69 1.39 -8.50 -14.11
N PRO A 70 0.72 -7.34 -14.02
CA PRO A 70 1.28 -6.19 -13.33
C PRO A 70 1.29 -6.45 -11.82
N ILE A 71 2.49 -6.69 -11.28
CA ILE A 71 2.70 -6.81 -9.84
C ILE A 71 3.30 -5.49 -9.33
N PRO A 72 2.65 -4.79 -8.38
CA PRO A 72 3.20 -3.56 -7.80
C PRO A 72 4.53 -3.82 -7.10
N LYS A 73 5.56 -3.02 -7.40
CA LYS A 73 6.85 -3.14 -6.71
C LYS A 73 6.79 -2.57 -5.31
N VAL A 74 7.23 -3.33 -4.31
CA VAL A 74 7.48 -2.82 -2.96
C VAL A 74 8.85 -2.13 -2.93
N ILE A 75 8.84 -0.83 -2.72
CA ILE A 75 10.03 0.04 -2.76
C ILE A 75 10.67 0.26 -1.38
N GLU A 76 9.91 0.02 -0.32
CA GLU A 76 10.39 0.16 1.05
C GLU A 76 9.63 -0.79 1.99
N ILE A 77 10.35 -1.40 2.93
CA ILE A 77 9.79 -2.14 4.07
C ILE A 77 10.51 -1.63 5.31
N GLY A 78 9.75 -1.32 6.35
CA GLY A 78 10.31 -0.89 7.63
C GLY A 78 9.40 -1.21 8.79
N GLU A 79 9.72 -0.62 9.94
CA GLU A 79 8.96 -0.76 11.17
C GLU A 79 8.56 0.61 11.72
N THR A 80 7.43 0.61 12.42
CA THR A 80 6.97 1.67 13.29
C THR A 80 7.22 1.24 14.74
N ASP A 81 6.87 2.07 15.71
CA ASP A 81 6.97 1.71 17.13
C ASP A 81 6.09 0.50 17.53
N SER A 82 5.17 0.03 16.67
CA SER A 82 4.20 -1.03 17.03
C SER A 82 3.87 -2.06 15.95
N GLU A 83 4.19 -1.79 14.69
CA GLU A 83 3.82 -2.61 13.53
C GLU A 83 4.81 -2.40 12.39
N PHE A 84 4.79 -3.28 11.39
CA PHE A 84 5.59 -3.12 10.17
C PHE A 84 4.84 -2.31 9.13
N PHE A 85 5.57 -1.71 8.20
CA PHE A 85 4.98 -1.07 7.03
C PHE A 85 5.69 -1.47 5.74
N ALA A 86 4.97 -1.32 4.64
CA ALA A 86 5.54 -1.41 3.30
C ALA A 86 4.97 -0.32 2.40
N VAL A 87 5.84 0.29 1.60
CA VAL A 87 5.44 1.22 0.54
C VAL A 87 5.63 0.54 -0.81
N SER A 88 4.59 0.58 -1.63
CA SER A 88 4.62 0.07 -3.00
C SER A 88 4.24 1.13 -4.02
N GLU A 89 4.60 0.86 -5.26
CA GLU A 89 3.98 1.52 -6.41
C GLU A 89 2.46 1.31 -6.38
N ARG A 90 1.72 2.28 -6.90
CA ARG A 90 0.28 2.12 -7.15
C ARG A 90 0.09 1.67 -8.59
N VAL A 91 -0.58 0.53 -8.77
CA VAL A 91 -1.07 0.08 -10.07
C VAL A 91 -2.57 0.37 -10.12
N PRO A 92 -3.04 1.19 -11.07
CA PRO A 92 -4.47 1.43 -11.23
C PRO A 92 -5.17 0.18 -11.76
N GLY A 93 -6.41 -0.01 -11.35
CA GLY A 93 -7.34 -0.97 -11.95
C GLY A 93 -8.66 -0.24 -12.23
N ASP A 94 -9.37 -0.68 -13.27
CA ASP A 94 -10.57 0.02 -13.76
C ASP A 94 -11.83 -0.34 -12.95
N THR A 95 -11.94 -1.58 -12.49
CA THR A 95 -13.13 -2.09 -11.80
C THR A 95 -12.72 -3.10 -10.73
N HIS A 96 -13.46 -3.11 -9.61
CA HIS A 96 -13.25 -4.10 -8.57
C HIS A 96 -13.72 -5.48 -9.05
N LEU A 97 -13.01 -6.56 -8.71
CA LEU A 97 -13.32 -7.89 -9.23
C LEU A 97 -14.78 -8.31 -8.94
N ASP A 98 -15.32 -7.99 -7.76
CA ASP A 98 -16.70 -8.33 -7.39
C ASP A 98 -17.77 -7.51 -8.13
N GLN A 99 -17.34 -6.53 -8.95
CA GLN A 99 -18.22 -5.70 -9.77
C GLN A 99 -18.15 -6.07 -11.26
N LEU A 100 -17.28 -7.00 -11.64
CA LEU A 100 -17.19 -7.48 -13.00
C LEU A 100 -18.41 -8.34 -13.33
N ASN A 101 -18.94 -8.19 -14.55
CA ASN A 101 -19.91 -9.11 -15.10
C ASN A 101 -19.22 -10.33 -15.77
N GLU A 102 -19.98 -11.40 -16.06
CA GLU A 102 -19.42 -12.63 -16.64
C GLU A 102 -18.63 -12.41 -17.94
N SER A 103 -19.05 -11.44 -18.77
CA SER A 103 -18.35 -11.09 -20.01
C SER A 103 -17.02 -10.34 -19.81
N GLU A 104 -16.81 -9.75 -18.64
CA GLU A 104 -15.57 -9.05 -18.26
C GLU A 104 -14.58 -9.94 -17.50
N MET A 105 -15.00 -11.17 -17.13
CA MET A 105 -14.14 -12.15 -16.44
C MET A 105 -13.32 -13.04 -17.39
N LEU A 106 -13.55 -12.95 -18.72
CA LEU A 106 -12.94 -13.79 -19.77
C LEU A 106 -12.03 -12.96 -20.69
#